data_AF-A0A2S9YKS3-F1
#
_entry.id   AF-A0A2S9YKS3-F1
#
_cell.length_a   1.000
_cell.length_b   1.000
_cell.length_c   1.000
_cell.angle_alpha   90.00
_cell.angle_beta   90.00
_cell.angle_gamma   90.00
#
_symmetry.space_group_name_H-M   'P 1'
#
loop_
_entity.id
_entity.type
_entity.pdbx_description
1 polymer ?
#
loop_
_entity_poly.entity_id
_entity_poly.type
_entity_poly.pdbx_seq_one_letter_code
_entity_poly.pdbx_strand_id
1 'polypeptide(L)'
;MTTATASTTTDSTPSLVTERTWQDAVCTLIDHWCLTDTCFSSGQLARQLRIERPDFRYAVTELGEFVKDLFHQGAIEYRDRHGRVSAAVQVPRRTDGRSRTPANTEVFVYAPTPMLGQAHDFEVEIPRPGFTPTALERQRFAAAAAQANAEMLATVHADGRLCIPRRAFEQLSHATGVSMRGGDKVFIAVELGARSTLRVYLEARDGCVEHGLQPDRGRVRFTAPGQLPSFTPGATYAIEIDDDGLSITL
;
A
#
# COMPACT_ATOMS: atom_id res chain seq x y z
N MET A 1 0.72 -11.03 49.08
CA MET A 1 0.03 -10.95 47.78
C MET A 1 -0.24 -9.48 47.51
N THR A 2 0.64 -8.83 46.76
CA THR A 2 0.56 -7.40 46.44
C THR A 2 0.05 -7.31 45.01
N THR A 3 -1.18 -6.86 44.85
CA THR A 3 -1.80 -6.55 43.56
C THR A 3 -1.05 -5.39 42.93
N ALA A 4 -0.29 -5.68 41.87
CA ALA A 4 0.28 -4.67 41.01
C ALA A 4 -0.84 -4.04 40.18
N THR A 5 -1.19 -2.80 40.49
CA THR A 5 -2.02 -1.96 39.64
C THR A 5 -1.23 -1.71 38.36
N ALA A 6 -1.66 -2.28 37.25
CA ALA A 6 -1.12 -1.96 35.94
C ALA A 6 -1.37 -0.46 35.68
N SER A 7 -0.31 0.34 35.67
CA SER A 7 -0.37 1.70 35.16
C SER A 7 -0.60 1.61 33.65
N THR A 8 -1.84 1.86 33.24
CA THR A 8 -2.20 2.15 31.86
C THR A 8 -1.46 3.43 31.47
N THR A 9 -0.33 3.31 30.77
CA THR A 9 0.21 4.41 29.98
C THR A 9 -0.87 4.78 28.98
N THR A 10 -1.58 5.87 29.26
CA THR A 10 -2.37 6.59 28.25
C THR A 10 -1.39 7.01 27.18
N ASP A 11 -1.30 6.21 26.12
CA ASP A 11 -0.65 6.58 24.87
C ASP A 11 -1.39 7.83 24.37
N SER A 12 -0.82 9.00 24.65
CA SER A 12 -1.48 10.27 24.39
C SER A 12 -1.36 10.56 22.90
N THR A 13 -2.39 10.17 22.14
CA THR A 13 -2.50 10.55 20.73
C THR A 13 -2.29 12.05 20.56
N PRO A 14 -1.54 12.52 19.55
CA PRO A 14 -1.25 13.93 19.37
C PRO A 14 -2.55 14.68 19.08
N SER A 15 -2.64 15.91 19.58
CA SER A 15 -3.73 16.80 19.21
C SER A 15 -3.61 17.22 17.75
N LEU A 16 -4.71 17.13 17.00
CA LEU A 16 -4.77 17.47 15.57
C LEU A 16 -5.47 18.81 15.32
N VAL A 17 -5.70 19.60 16.38
CA VAL A 17 -6.49 20.84 16.31
C VAL A 17 -5.78 21.91 15.46
N THR A 18 -4.45 21.93 15.45
CA THR A 18 -3.65 22.91 14.71
C THR A 18 -3.47 22.59 13.24
N GLU A 19 -3.81 21.36 12.83
CA GLU A 19 -3.54 20.87 11.48
C GLU A 19 -4.49 21.51 10.46
N ARG A 20 -3.95 21.97 9.34
CA ARG A 20 -4.74 22.70 8.33
C ARG A 20 -5.43 21.78 7.35
N THR A 21 -4.79 20.65 7.05
CA THR A 21 -5.28 19.67 6.10
C THR A 21 -5.33 18.28 6.74
N TRP A 22 -6.14 17.39 6.16
CA TRP A 22 -6.20 16.02 6.64
C TRP A 22 -4.89 15.28 6.37
N GLN A 23 -4.14 15.66 5.33
CA GLN A 23 -2.83 15.10 5.00
C GLN A 23 -1.79 15.43 6.07
N ASP A 24 -1.69 16.70 6.48
CA ASP A 24 -0.76 17.13 7.53
C ASP A 24 -1.08 16.41 8.86
N ALA A 25 -2.36 16.26 9.16
CA ALA A 25 -2.81 15.54 10.34
C ALA A 25 -2.52 14.03 10.28
N VAL A 26 -2.61 13.42 9.09
CA VAL A 26 -2.18 12.02 8.89
C VAL A 26 -0.68 11.87 9.08
N CYS A 27 0.14 12.77 8.52
CA CYS A 27 1.59 12.76 8.74
C CYS A 27 1.91 12.89 10.24
N THR A 28 1.24 13.81 10.95
CA THR A 28 1.40 13.98 12.40
C THR A 28 1.08 12.70 13.19
N LEU A 29 0.01 12.00 12.82
CA LEU A 29 -0.34 10.71 13.44
C LEU A 29 0.69 9.63 13.14
N ILE A 30 1.15 9.53 11.89
CA ILE A 30 2.18 8.56 11.49
C ILE A 30 3.47 8.83 12.24
N ASP A 31 3.94 10.06 12.27
CA ASP A 31 5.17 10.44 12.97
C ASP A 31 5.08 10.08 14.46
N HIS A 32 3.96 10.40 15.10
CA HIS A 32 3.76 10.03 16.50
C HIS A 32 3.80 8.53 16.72
N TRP A 33 3.03 7.74 15.95
CA TRP A 33 3.01 6.28 16.09
C TRP A 33 4.34 5.63 15.75
N CYS A 34 5.08 6.16 14.77
CA CYS A 34 6.42 5.71 14.45
C CYS A 34 7.44 6.03 15.55
N LEU A 35 7.29 7.17 16.24
CA LEU A 35 8.12 7.57 17.38
C LEU A 35 7.84 6.74 18.64
N THR A 36 6.61 6.24 18.80
CA THR A 36 6.20 5.40 19.94
C THR A 36 6.26 3.90 19.63
N ASP A 37 6.84 3.50 18.50
CA ASP A 37 6.96 2.10 18.05
C ASP A 37 5.60 1.38 17.88
N THR A 38 4.56 2.15 17.52
CA THR A 38 3.18 1.68 17.39
C THR A 38 2.86 1.31 15.93
N CYS A 39 2.38 0.08 15.72
CA CYS A 39 1.84 -0.37 14.43
C CYS A 39 0.57 0.40 14.06
N PHE A 40 0.31 0.59 12.76
CA PHE A 40 -0.93 1.22 12.32
C PHE A 40 -1.42 0.75 10.96
N SER A 41 -2.71 0.96 10.71
CA SER A 41 -3.35 0.82 9.40
C SER A 41 -3.98 2.15 8.95
N SER A 42 -4.29 2.26 7.66
CA SER A 42 -5.06 3.38 7.13
C SER A 42 -6.45 3.51 7.79
N GLY A 43 -7.03 2.39 8.24
CA GLY A 43 -8.29 2.39 8.99
C GLY A 43 -8.16 3.04 10.37
N GLN A 44 -7.07 2.76 11.09
CA GLN A 44 -6.77 3.39 12.39
C GLN A 44 -6.51 4.88 12.26
N LEU A 45 -5.72 5.29 11.26
CA LEU A 45 -5.52 6.70 10.92
C LEU A 45 -6.86 7.37 10.63
N ALA A 46 -7.69 6.77 9.78
CA ALA A 46 -8.99 7.31 9.43
C ALA A 46 -9.93 7.41 10.64
N ARG A 47 -9.95 6.42 11.54
CA ARG A 47 -10.75 6.47 12.77
C ARG A 47 -10.32 7.64 13.65
N GLN A 48 -9.03 7.78 13.91
CA GLN A 48 -8.52 8.84 14.79
C GLN A 48 -8.82 10.22 14.20
N LEU A 49 -8.64 10.37 12.89
CA LEU A 49 -8.93 11.62 12.19
C LEU A 49 -10.41 11.99 12.25
N ARG A 50 -11.33 11.01 12.16
CA ARG A 50 -12.78 11.25 12.33
C ARG A 50 -13.17 11.67 13.74
N ILE A 51 -12.47 11.19 14.76
CA ILE A 51 -12.75 11.51 16.16
C ILE A 51 -12.28 12.93 16.49
N GLU A 52 -11.05 13.27 16.12
CA GLU A 52 -10.41 14.55 16.48
C GLU A 52 -10.81 15.69 15.53
N ARG A 53 -10.98 15.40 14.24
CA ARG A 53 -11.21 16.38 13.18
C ARG A 53 -12.36 15.95 12.25
N PRO A 54 -13.61 15.87 12.79
CA PRO A 54 -14.78 15.46 12.01
C PRO A 54 -15.10 16.42 10.85
N ASP A 55 -14.55 17.64 10.87
CA ASP A 55 -14.64 18.65 9.82
C ASP A 55 -13.85 18.30 8.55
N PHE A 56 -12.82 17.45 8.64
CA PHE A 56 -12.01 17.08 7.50
C PHE A 56 -12.78 16.26 6.46
N ARG A 57 -12.70 16.73 5.20
CA ARG A 57 -13.40 16.16 4.05
C ARG A 57 -12.46 15.30 3.21
N TYR A 58 -12.50 14.00 3.46
CA TYR A 58 -11.70 12.99 2.75
C TYR A 58 -12.48 11.68 2.61
N ALA A 59 -12.12 10.85 1.63
CA ALA A 59 -12.48 9.44 1.61
C ALA A 59 -11.39 8.56 2.24
N VAL A 60 -11.81 7.47 2.88
CA VAL A 60 -10.88 6.50 3.50
C VAL A 60 -9.96 5.87 2.44
N THR A 61 -10.46 5.66 1.22
CA THR A 61 -9.66 5.17 0.09
C THR A 61 -8.55 6.15 -0.30
N GLU A 62 -8.86 7.46 -0.35
CA GLU A 62 -7.87 8.50 -0.65
C GLU A 62 -6.79 8.60 0.43
N LEU A 63 -7.19 8.49 1.70
CA LEU A 63 -6.24 8.41 2.81
C LEU A 63 -5.36 7.16 2.67
N GLY A 64 -5.95 6.01 2.32
CA GLY A 64 -5.23 4.77 2.08
C GLY A 64 -4.15 4.92 1.01
N GLU A 65 -4.49 5.50 -0.14
CA GLU A 65 -3.55 5.78 -1.24
C GLU A 65 -2.47 6.79 -0.84
N PHE A 66 -2.81 7.80 -0.05
CA PHE A 66 -1.82 8.76 0.47
C PHE A 66 -0.78 8.10 1.37
N VAL A 67 -1.20 7.28 2.35
CA VAL A 67 -0.28 6.54 3.25
C VAL A 67 0.59 5.58 2.45
N LYS A 68 -0.02 4.91 1.48
CA LYS A 68 0.64 4.09 0.50
C LYS A 68 1.73 4.85 -0.24
N ASP A 69 1.50 6.06 -0.73
CA ASP A 69 2.52 6.88 -1.39
C ASP A 69 3.68 7.25 -0.45
N LEU A 70 3.36 7.66 0.79
CA LEU A 70 4.38 7.94 1.81
C LEU A 70 5.29 6.73 2.07
N PHE A 71 4.71 5.53 2.12
CA PHE A 71 5.48 4.30 2.33
C PHE A 71 6.48 4.04 1.20
N HIS A 72 6.05 4.10 -0.07
CA HIS A 72 6.96 3.83 -1.20
C HIS A 72 8.05 4.90 -1.32
N GLN A 73 7.74 6.16 -0.98
CA GLN A 73 8.71 7.25 -0.93
C GLN A 73 9.72 7.10 0.22
N GLY A 74 9.54 6.11 1.11
CA GLY A 74 10.40 5.88 2.26
C GLY A 74 10.14 6.81 3.43
N ALA A 75 9.03 7.57 3.44
CA ALA A 75 8.73 8.55 4.47
C ALA A 75 8.24 7.94 5.80
N ILE A 76 7.89 6.64 5.81
CA ILE A 76 7.45 5.95 7.02
C ILE A 76 8.62 5.18 7.62
N GLU A 77 9.15 5.70 8.72
CA GLU A 77 10.32 5.17 9.44
C GLU A 77 10.05 5.07 10.94
N TYR A 78 10.35 3.93 11.54
CA TYR A 78 10.25 3.71 12.98
C TYR A 78 11.54 4.12 13.69
N ARG A 79 11.40 4.61 14.93
CA ARG A 79 12.54 4.92 15.79
C ARG A 79 12.52 4.04 17.02
N ASP A 80 13.59 3.26 17.22
CA ASP A 80 13.73 2.47 18.44
C ASP A 80 14.05 3.35 19.66
N ARG A 81 13.99 2.76 20.85
CA ARG A 81 14.33 3.42 22.12
C ARG A 81 15.76 3.98 22.20
N HIS A 82 16.64 3.60 21.27
CA HIS A 82 18.02 4.08 21.16
C HIS A 82 18.17 5.16 20.07
N GLY A 83 17.06 5.59 19.47
CA GLY A 83 17.03 6.59 18.40
C GLY A 83 17.45 6.05 17.03
N ARG A 84 17.62 4.72 16.88
CA ARG A 84 17.94 4.12 15.59
C ARG A 84 16.71 4.14 14.72
N VAL A 85 16.90 4.62 13.50
CA VAL A 85 15.85 4.69 12.49
C VAL A 85 15.87 3.39 11.69
N SER A 86 14.70 2.75 11.55
CA SER A 86 14.49 1.62 10.67
C SER A 86 13.32 1.87 9.75
N ALA A 87 13.47 1.49 8.48
CA ALA A 87 12.37 1.48 7.54
C ALA A 87 11.20 0.65 8.08
N ALA A 88 9.98 1.19 8.06
CA ALA A 88 8.78 0.40 8.30
C ALA A 88 8.66 -0.78 7.33
N VAL A 89 8.05 -1.87 7.78
CA VAL A 89 7.54 -2.89 6.88
C VAL A 89 6.06 -2.65 6.60
N GLN A 90 5.62 -3.05 5.41
CA GLN A 90 4.23 -3.10 5.03
C GLN A 90 3.80 -4.57 5.05
N VAL A 91 2.93 -4.94 5.98
CA VAL A 91 2.45 -6.31 6.19
C VAL A 91 1.07 -6.46 5.54
N PRO A 92 0.93 -7.29 4.50
CA PRO A 92 -0.36 -7.56 3.88
C PRO A 92 -1.26 -8.32 4.84
N ARG A 93 -2.49 -7.84 5.02
CA ARG A 93 -3.53 -8.46 5.84
C ARG A 93 -4.86 -8.49 5.07
N ARG A 94 -5.78 -9.34 5.50
CA ARG A 94 -7.15 -9.41 5.00
C ARG A 94 -8.09 -9.21 6.17
N THR A 95 -9.15 -8.43 5.98
CA THR A 95 -10.17 -8.20 6.99
C THR A 95 -11.03 -9.44 7.23
N ASP A 96 -11.43 -9.65 8.48
CA ASP A 96 -12.42 -10.64 8.90
C ASP A 96 -13.86 -10.10 8.71
N GLY A 97 -14.02 -8.79 8.52
CA GLY A 97 -15.32 -8.14 8.35
C GLY A 97 -15.98 -7.78 9.68
N ARG A 98 -15.19 -7.52 10.73
CA ARG A 98 -15.68 -7.17 12.07
C ARG A 98 -16.30 -5.78 12.14
N SER A 99 -16.01 -4.93 11.16
CA SER A 99 -16.46 -3.54 11.10
C SER A 99 -17.29 -3.27 9.84
N ARG A 100 -17.26 -2.04 9.31
CA ARG A 100 -17.95 -1.67 8.07
C ARG A 100 -17.21 -2.09 6.81
N THR A 101 -15.95 -2.51 6.95
CA THR A 101 -15.17 -3.00 5.82
C THR A 101 -15.58 -4.45 5.54
N PRO A 102 -15.95 -4.81 4.30
CA PRO A 102 -16.29 -6.20 3.97
C PRO A 102 -15.18 -7.18 4.35
N ALA A 103 -15.55 -8.41 4.69
CA ALA A 103 -14.58 -9.48 4.88
C ALA A 103 -13.76 -9.70 3.60
N ASN A 104 -12.54 -10.21 3.77
CA ASN A 104 -11.58 -10.48 2.71
C ASN A 104 -11.09 -9.21 1.95
N THR A 105 -11.29 -8.02 2.51
CA THR A 105 -10.70 -6.79 1.96
C THR A 105 -9.22 -6.75 2.28
N GLU A 106 -8.42 -6.55 1.26
CA GLU A 106 -6.97 -6.40 1.37
C GLU A 106 -6.59 -5.06 1.97
N VAL A 107 -5.74 -5.12 2.99
CA VAL A 107 -5.24 -3.95 3.70
C VAL A 107 -3.78 -4.13 4.08
N PHE A 108 -3.08 -3.02 4.27
CA PHE A 108 -1.72 -3.07 4.78
C PHE A 108 -1.65 -2.55 6.22
N VAL A 109 -0.87 -3.26 7.03
CA VAL A 109 -0.43 -2.80 8.35
C VAL A 109 1.01 -2.36 8.25
N TYR A 110 1.28 -1.13 8.66
CA TYR A 110 2.62 -0.57 8.76
C TYR A 110 3.16 -0.86 10.16
N ALA A 111 4.37 -1.42 10.22
CA ALA A 111 4.95 -1.92 11.46
C ALA A 111 6.49 -1.81 11.47
N PRO A 112 7.14 -1.86 12.65
CA PRO A 112 8.59 -1.93 12.76
C PRO A 112 9.16 -3.26 12.27
N THR A 113 8.40 -4.35 12.46
CA THR A 113 8.79 -5.71 12.05
C THR A 113 7.58 -6.49 11.50
N PRO A 114 7.80 -7.51 10.64
CA PRO A 114 6.70 -8.31 10.10
C PRO A 114 5.87 -9.00 11.18
N MET A 115 6.52 -9.49 12.24
CA MET A 115 5.87 -10.17 13.35
C MET A 115 4.90 -9.24 14.10
N LEU A 116 5.31 -8.00 14.38
CA LEU A 116 4.45 -7.02 15.03
C LEU A 116 3.26 -6.62 14.14
N GLY A 117 3.48 -6.43 12.85
CA GLY A 117 2.39 -6.12 11.91
C GLY A 117 1.39 -7.27 11.75
N GLN A 118 1.84 -8.53 11.86
CA GLN A 118 0.96 -9.69 11.83
C GLN A 118 0.14 -9.85 13.12
N ALA A 119 0.72 -9.53 14.27
CA ALA A 119 0.04 -9.61 15.57
C ALA A 119 -0.90 -8.43 15.84
N HIS A 120 -0.71 -7.30 15.15
CA HIS A 120 -1.49 -6.08 15.36
C HIS A 120 -2.97 -6.25 15.00
N ASP A 121 -3.85 -5.77 15.88
CA ASP A 121 -5.27 -5.63 15.58
C ASP A 121 -5.50 -4.34 14.80
N PHE A 122 -5.92 -4.48 13.54
CA PHE A 122 -5.98 -3.38 12.60
C PHE A 122 -7.42 -3.04 12.16
N GLU A 123 -8.38 -3.94 12.40
CA GLU A 123 -9.78 -3.73 12.07
C GLU A 123 -10.44 -2.87 13.11
N VAL A 124 -10.73 -1.64 12.74
CA VAL A 124 -11.40 -0.68 13.61
C VAL A 124 -12.68 -0.18 12.99
N GLU A 125 -13.63 0.19 13.84
CA GLU A 125 -14.80 0.93 13.39
C GLU A 125 -14.40 2.37 13.08
N ILE A 126 -14.58 2.77 11.82
CA ILE A 126 -14.38 4.15 11.38
C ILE A 126 -15.73 4.88 11.48
N PRO A 127 -15.84 5.93 12.33
CA PRO A 127 -17.06 6.71 12.43
C PRO A 127 -17.49 7.26 11.07
N ARG A 128 -18.80 7.41 10.89
CA ARG A 128 -19.31 8.06 9.68
C ARG A 128 -18.81 9.51 9.62
N PRO A 129 -18.59 10.07 8.42
CA PRO A 129 -18.30 11.48 8.29
C PRO A 129 -19.40 12.31 8.97
N GLY A 130 -19.00 13.35 9.72
CA GLY A 130 -19.94 14.30 10.33
C GLY A 130 -20.61 15.25 9.32
N PHE A 131 -20.47 14.98 8.03
CA PHE A 131 -21.00 15.77 6.94
C PHE A 131 -21.62 14.87 5.86
N THR A 132 -22.54 15.45 5.09
CA THR A 132 -23.03 14.83 3.86
C THR A 132 -22.10 15.19 2.70
N PRO A 133 -21.46 14.21 2.03
CA PRO A 133 -20.63 14.50 0.87
C PRO A 133 -21.45 15.15 -0.26
N THR A 134 -20.87 16.16 -0.89
CA THR A 134 -21.43 16.81 -2.08
C THR A 134 -21.53 15.83 -3.26
N ALA A 135 -22.26 16.19 -4.31
CA ALA A 135 -22.34 15.36 -5.52
C ALA A 135 -20.96 15.10 -6.14
N LEU A 136 -20.10 16.13 -6.20
CA LEU A 136 -18.75 16.03 -6.73
C LEU A 136 -17.88 15.09 -5.88
N GLU A 137 -17.94 15.20 -4.54
CA GLU A 137 -17.21 14.31 -3.65
C GLU A 137 -17.67 12.87 -3.77
N ARG A 138 -18.99 12.62 -3.87
CA ARG A 138 -19.51 11.26 -4.11
C ARG A 138 -18.99 10.67 -5.41
N GLN A 139 -18.94 11.46 -6.48
CA GLN A 139 -18.39 11.02 -7.76
C GLN A 139 -16.89 10.69 -7.62
N ARG A 140 -16.11 11.54 -6.95
CA ARG A 140 -14.69 11.31 -6.70
C ARG A 140 -14.45 10.04 -5.88
N PHE A 141 -15.23 9.85 -4.82
CA PHE A 141 -15.13 8.68 -3.95
C PHE A 141 -15.53 7.39 -4.68
N ALA A 142 -16.58 7.45 -5.51
CA ALA A 142 -17.00 6.32 -6.34
C ALA A 142 -15.95 5.98 -7.41
N ALA A 143 -15.33 6.99 -8.03
CA ALA A 143 -14.25 6.78 -9.00
C ALA A 143 -13.03 6.11 -8.36
N ALA A 144 -12.61 6.54 -7.16
CA ALA A 144 -11.52 5.90 -6.42
C ALA A 144 -11.84 4.43 -6.10
N ALA A 145 -13.07 4.14 -5.66
CA ALA A 145 -13.52 2.77 -5.41
C ALA A 145 -13.57 1.92 -6.69
N ALA A 146 -14.02 2.49 -7.82
CA ALA A 146 -14.02 1.81 -9.10
C ALA A 146 -12.59 1.51 -9.58
N GLN A 147 -11.66 2.45 -9.42
CA GLN A 147 -10.26 2.27 -9.78
C GLN A 147 -9.57 1.17 -8.93
N ALA A 148 -9.95 1.05 -7.66
CA ALA A 148 -9.49 -0.05 -6.80
C ALA A 148 -10.00 -1.43 -7.23
N ASN A 149 -11.05 -1.50 -8.05
CA ASN A 149 -11.64 -2.75 -8.55
C ASN A 149 -11.42 -2.96 -10.06
N ALA A 150 -10.83 -2.00 -10.76
CA ALA A 150 -10.60 -2.08 -12.20
C ALA A 150 -9.66 -3.24 -12.55
N GLU A 151 -9.74 -3.72 -13.79
CA GLU A 151 -8.80 -4.69 -14.32
C GLU A 151 -7.36 -4.15 -14.26
N MET A 152 -6.41 -5.02 -13.90
CA MET A 152 -5.00 -4.65 -13.86
C MET A 152 -4.40 -4.81 -15.25
N LEU A 153 -4.01 -3.68 -15.84
CA LEU A 153 -3.44 -3.65 -17.18
C LEU A 153 -2.01 -3.13 -17.16
N ALA A 154 -1.12 -3.81 -17.88
CA ALA A 154 0.19 -3.29 -18.24
C ALA A 154 0.08 -2.53 -19.56
N THR A 155 0.65 -1.32 -19.62
CA THR A 155 0.49 -0.42 -20.78
C THR A 155 1.81 -0.10 -21.44
N VAL A 156 1.87 -0.17 -22.77
CA VAL A 156 3.07 0.19 -23.53
C VAL A 156 3.00 1.67 -23.90
N HIS A 157 3.95 2.44 -23.41
CA HIS A 157 4.05 3.86 -23.72
C HIS A 157 4.52 4.11 -25.16
N ALA A 158 4.38 5.35 -25.62
CA ALA A 158 4.80 5.79 -26.96
C ALA A 158 6.30 5.54 -27.25
N ASP A 159 7.13 5.44 -26.22
CA ASP A 159 8.57 5.14 -26.33
C ASP A 159 8.89 3.63 -26.31
N GLY A 160 7.88 2.77 -26.43
CA GLY A 160 8.05 1.32 -26.50
C GLY A 160 8.36 0.63 -25.16
N ARG A 161 8.26 1.34 -24.03
CA ARG A 161 8.42 0.73 -22.70
C ARG A 161 7.09 0.26 -22.12
N LEU A 162 7.06 -0.98 -21.62
CA LEU A 162 5.94 -1.54 -20.89
C LEU A 162 5.94 -0.99 -19.45
N CYS A 163 4.78 -0.54 -18.98
CA CYS A 163 4.55 -0.05 -17.62
C CYS A 163 3.65 -1.03 -16.87
N ILE A 164 4.17 -1.62 -15.80
CA ILE A 164 3.40 -2.44 -14.86
C ILE A 164 2.99 -1.55 -13.69
N PRO A 165 1.67 -1.38 -13.41
CA PRO A 165 1.19 -0.46 -12.38
C PRO A 165 1.51 -0.99 -10.98
N ARG A 166 1.66 -0.04 -10.04
CA ARG A 166 1.88 -0.30 -8.61
C ARG A 166 0.93 -1.32 -8.01
N ARG A 167 -0.36 -1.20 -8.32
CA ARG A 167 -1.40 -2.09 -7.80
C ARG A 167 -1.13 -3.56 -8.11
N ALA A 168 -0.54 -3.90 -9.25
CA ALA A 168 -0.20 -5.28 -9.57
C ALA A 168 0.82 -5.85 -8.59
N PHE A 169 1.82 -5.06 -8.22
CA PHE A 169 2.80 -5.45 -7.22
C PHE A 169 2.23 -5.48 -5.80
N GLU A 170 1.34 -4.55 -5.44
CA GLU A 170 0.63 -4.59 -4.15
C GLU A 170 -0.19 -5.88 -4.00
N GLN A 171 -0.86 -6.29 -5.06
CA GLN A 171 -1.61 -7.55 -5.06
C GLN A 171 -0.68 -8.77 -5.00
N LEU A 172 0.46 -8.74 -5.69
CA LEU A 172 1.47 -9.78 -5.57
C LEU A 172 2.07 -9.84 -4.15
N SER A 173 2.25 -8.68 -3.50
CA SER A 173 2.65 -8.59 -2.09
C SER A 173 1.61 -9.26 -1.19
N HIS A 174 0.31 -9.04 -1.45
CA HIS A 174 -0.77 -9.75 -0.77
C HIS A 174 -0.77 -11.27 -0.98
N ALA A 175 -0.47 -11.73 -2.20
CA ALA A 175 -0.41 -13.15 -2.52
C ALA A 175 0.80 -13.85 -1.86
N THR A 176 1.96 -13.20 -1.85
CA THR A 176 3.24 -13.80 -1.41
C THR A 176 3.60 -13.50 0.04
N GLY A 177 3.03 -12.45 0.64
CA GLY A 177 3.44 -11.93 1.95
C GLY A 177 4.72 -11.08 1.92
N VAL A 178 5.36 -10.92 0.76
CA VAL A 178 6.61 -10.17 0.62
C VAL A 178 6.34 -8.67 0.63
N SER A 179 6.97 -7.95 1.57
CA SER A 179 6.88 -6.49 1.65
C SER A 179 7.70 -5.83 0.54
N MET A 180 7.24 -4.70 0.02
CA MET A 180 7.88 -4.02 -1.11
C MET A 180 7.83 -2.49 -1.01
N ARG A 181 8.94 -1.81 -1.24
CA ARG A 181 9.07 -0.34 -1.21
C ARG A 181 9.46 0.21 -2.58
N GLY A 182 9.37 1.54 -2.72
CA GLY A 182 9.96 2.22 -3.86
C GLY A 182 11.47 1.98 -3.88
N GLY A 183 12.02 1.67 -5.06
CA GLY A 183 13.43 1.32 -5.21
C GLY A 183 13.75 -0.17 -5.04
N ASP A 184 12.84 -0.97 -4.46
CA ASP A 184 13.05 -2.41 -4.35
C ASP A 184 13.09 -3.08 -5.72
N LYS A 185 13.79 -4.20 -5.78
CA LYS A 185 14.01 -4.97 -6.99
C LYS A 185 12.84 -5.91 -7.24
N VAL A 186 12.47 -6.03 -8.50
CA VAL A 186 11.60 -7.10 -9.01
C VAL A 186 12.33 -7.84 -10.12
N PHE A 187 11.90 -9.07 -10.37
CA PHE A 187 12.62 -9.99 -11.23
C PHE A 187 11.68 -10.43 -12.35
N ILE A 188 12.11 -10.19 -13.60
CA ILE A 188 11.29 -10.40 -14.79
C ILE A 188 11.91 -11.50 -15.64
N ALA A 189 11.14 -12.52 -15.98
CA ALA A 189 11.51 -13.54 -16.95
C ALA A 189 10.57 -13.52 -18.17
N VAL A 190 11.08 -14.00 -19.29
CA VAL A 190 10.30 -14.21 -20.52
C VAL A 190 10.16 -15.70 -20.76
N GLU A 191 8.93 -16.19 -20.77
CA GLU A 191 8.60 -17.54 -21.19
C GLU A 191 8.19 -17.52 -22.67
N LEU A 192 8.98 -18.18 -23.51
CA LEU A 192 8.72 -18.26 -24.94
C LEU A 192 7.75 -19.40 -25.24
N GLY A 193 6.72 -19.10 -26.03
CA GLY A 193 5.70 -20.06 -26.44
C GLY A 193 4.90 -19.55 -27.63
N ALA A 194 3.72 -20.14 -27.89
CA ALA A 194 2.81 -19.67 -28.94
C ALA A 194 2.37 -18.21 -28.73
N ARG A 195 2.27 -17.80 -27.46
CA ARG A 195 2.28 -16.41 -27.01
C ARG A 195 3.37 -16.28 -25.96
N SER A 196 4.21 -15.27 -26.09
CA SER A 196 5.25 -15.03 -25.10
C SER A 196 4.62 -14.48 -23.83
N THR A 197 5.06 -14.95 -22.68
CA THR A 197 4.52 -14.53 -21.39
C THR A 197 5.63 -13.89 -20.56
N LEU A 198 5.36 -12.71 -20.00
CA LEU A 198 6.23 -12.13 -18.98
C LEU A 198 5.82 -12.66 -17.63
N ARG A 199 6.80 -13.20 -16.90
CA ARG A 199 6.67 -13.56 -15.49
C ARG A 199 7.35 -12.51 -14.63
N VAL A 200 6.69 -12.06 -13.58
CA VAL A 200 7.25 -11.06 -12.66
C VAL A 200 7.18 -11.55 -11.22
N TYR A 201 8.29 -11.45 -10.51
CA TYR A 201 8.47 -11.96 -9.15
C TYR A 201 9.01 -10.88 -8.23
N LEU A 202 8.65 -10.94 -6.94
CA LEU A 202 9.22 -10.05 -5.90
C LEU A 202 10.56 -10.55 -5.36
N GLU A 203 10.90 -11.81 -5.61
CA GLU A 203 12.16 -12.44 -5.16
C GLU A 203 12.98 -12.94 -6.34
N ALA A 204 14.30 -13.03 -6.15
CA ALA A 204 15.23 -13.43 -7.19
C ALA A 204 14.99 -14.87 -7.64
N ARG A 205 14.99 -15.10 -8.96
CA ARG A 205 14.88 -16.43 -9.57
C ARG A 205 15.85 -16.58 -10.73
N ASP A 206 16.24 -17.81 -10.99
CA ASP A 206 17.10 -18.14 -12.11
C ASP A 206 16.47 -17.71 -13.44
N GLY A 207 17.29 -17.14 -14.32
CA GLY A 207 16.84 -16.66 -15.64
C GLY A 207 16.06 -15.34 -15.63
N CYS A 208 15.83 -14.72 -14.47
CA CYS A 208 15.19 -13.42 -14.38
C CYS A 208 16.18 -12.26 -14.55
N VAL A 209 15.69 -11.16 -15.11
CA VAL A 209 16.36 -9.87 -15.18
C VAL A 209 15.82 -8.96 -14.07
N GLU A 210 16.73 -8.29 -13.39
CA GLU A 210 16.39 -7.38 -12.29
C GLU A 210 15.92 -6.01 -12.83
N HIS A 211 14.83 -5.50 -12.24
CA HIS A 211 14.34 -4.14 -12.48
C HIS A 211 13.99 -3.46 -11.15
N GLY A 212 14.32 -2.18 -11.00
CA GLY A 212 13.94 -1.41 -9.82
C GLY A 212 12.53 -0.83 -9.93
N LEU A 213 11.74 -0.94 -8.85
CA LEU A 213 10.52 -0.16 -8.68
C LEU A 213 10.85 1.32 -8.67
N GLN A 214 10.05 2.13 -9.36
CA GLN A 214 10.20 3.58 -9.31
C GLN A 214 10.04 4.08 -7.86
N PRO A 215 11.02 4.80 -7.30
CA PRO A 215 11.01 5.20 -5.89
C PRO A 215 9.74 5.94 -5.45
N ASP A 216 9.18 6.78 -6.31
CA ASP A 216 8.04 7.63 -5.97
C ASP A 216 6.67 7.01 -6.29
N ARG A 217 6.63 5.92 -7.07
CA ARG A 217 5.38 5.38 -7.63
C ARG A 217 5.17 3.88 -7.41
N GLY A 218 6.18 3.13 -6.99
CA GLY A 218 6.06 1.67 -6.81
C GLY A 218 5.67 0.92 -8.09
N ARG A 219 5.98 1.47 -9.27
CA ARG A 219 5.69 0.87 -10.59
C ARG A 219 6.98 0.54 -11.33
N VAL A 220 6.92 -0.32 -12.33
CA VAL A 220 8.08 -0.65 -13.17
C VAL A 220 7.83 -0.24 -14.60
N ARG A 221 8.86 0.34 -15.24
CA ARG A 221 8.86 0.67 -16.66
C ARG A 221 10.15 0.22 -17.31
N PHE A 222 10.05 -0.63 -18.33
CA PHE A 222 11.21 -1.27 -18.95
C PHE A 222 10.99 -1.52 -20.45
N THR A 223 12.09 -1.63 -21.18
CA THR A 223 12.10 -2.02 -22.60
C THR A 223 12.00 -3.54 -22.72
N ALA A 224 11.60 -4.02 -23.90
CA ALA A 224 11.57 -5.45 -24.18
C ALA A 224 12.92 -6.11 -23.83
N PRO A 225 12.91 -7.20 -23.02
CA PRO A 225 14.08 -8.04 -22.82
C PRO A 225 14.61 -8.59 -24.15
N GLY A 226 15.89 -8.97 -24.21
CA GLY A 226 16.54 -9.39 -25.47
C GLY A 226 15.90 -10.61 -26.14
N GLN A 227 15.08 -11.38 -25.42
CA GLN A 227 14.30 -12.50 -25.94
C GLN A 227 13.08 -12.05 -26.75
N LEU A 228 12.67 -10.78 -26.65
CA LEU A 228 11.52 -10.21 -27.34
C LEU A 228 11.97 -9.12 -28.32
N PRO A 229 11.37 -9.02 -29.52
CA PRO A 229 11.78 -8.04 -30.51
C PRO A 229 11.51 -6.60 -30.07
N SER A 230 10.29 -6.32 -29.58
CA SER A 230 9.86 -5.04 -29.01
C SER A 230 8.46 -5.15 -28.40
N PHE A 231 8.05 -4.16 -27.61
CA PHE A 231 6.65 -3.96 -27.25
C PHE A 231 5.98 -3.02 -28.25
N THR A 232 4.74 -3.31 -28.65
CA THR A 232 3.96 -2.46 -29.56
C THR A 232 3.47 -1.20 -28.82
N PRO A 233 3.88 0.01 -29.23
CA PRO A 233 3.43 1.25 -28.57
C PRO A 233 1.91 1.37 -28.54
N GLY A 234 1.36 1.73 -27.40
CA GLY A 234 -0.10 1.83 -27.18
C GLY A 234 -0.80 0.52 -26.87
N ALA A 235 -0.10 -0.62 -26.93
CA ALA A 235 -0.69 -1.90 -26.53
C ALA A 235 -0.98 -1.95 -25.04
N THR A 236 -1.98 -2.75 -24.69
CA THR A 236 -2.41 -3.01 -23.31
C THR A 236 -2.53 -4.52 -23.11
N TYR A 237 -1.96 -5.02 -22.02
CA TYR A 237 -1.96 -6.43 -21.68
C TYR A 237 -2.60 -6.62 -20.31
N ALA A 238 -3.46 -7.63 -20.19
CA ALA A 238 -4.01 -8.03 -18.91
C ALA A 238 -2.91 -8.60 -18.01
N ILE A 239 -3.01 -8.32 -16.71
CA ILE A 239 -2.13 -8.85 -15.68
C ILE A 239 -2.93 -9.86 -14.87
N GLU A 240 -2.48 -11.10 -14.89
CA GLU A 240 -2.99 -12.16 -14.02
C GLU A 240 -2.02 -12.33 -12.84
N ILE A 241 -2.57 -12.63 -11.67
CA ILE A 241 -1.79 -12.94 -10.48
C ILE A 241 -1.85 -14.44 -10.30
N ASP A 242 -0.70 -15.07 -10.38
CA ASP A 242 -0.47 -16.44 -9.95
C ASP A 242 0.09 -16.40 -8.53
N ASP A 243 -0.08 -17.49 -7.79
CA ASP A 243 0.25 -17.60 -6.36
C ASP A 243 1.60 -16.97 -5.98
N ASP A 244 2.60 -17.08 -6.86
CA ASP A 244 3.95 -16.64 -6.63
C ASP A 244 4.48 -15.56 -7.59
N GLY A 245 3.67 -15.06 -8.54
CA GLY A 245 4.12 -14.11 -9.55
C GLY A 245 3.01 -13.47 -10.38
N LEU A 246 3.37 -12.47 -11.20
CA LEU A 246 2.46 -11.92 -12.22
C LEU A 246 2.70 -12.63 -13.56
N SER A 247 1.62 -12.81 -14.30
CA SER A 247 1.61 -13.29 -15.69
C SER A 247 1.05 -12.22 -16.62
N ILE A 248 1.79 -11.91 -17.69
CA ILE A 248 1.38 -10.96 -18.73
C ILE A 248 1.61 -11.61 -20.09
N THR A 249 0.53 -12.01 -20.75
CA THR A 249 0.60 -12.60 -22.10
C THR A 249 0.70 -11.48 -23.14
N LEU A 250 1.74 -11.54 -24.00
CA LEU A 250 2.07 -10.54 -25.02
C LEU A 250 1.50 -10.84 -26.41
#